data_AF-A0A973YVP3-F1
#
_entry.id   AF-A0A973YVP3-F1
#
_cell.length_a   1.000
_cell.length_b   1.000
_cell.length_c   1.000
_cell.angle_alpha   90.00
_cell.angle_beta   90.00
_cell.angle_gamma   90.00
#
_symmetry.space_group_name_H-M   'P 1'
#
loop_
_entity.id
_entity.type
_entity.pdbx_description
1 polymer ?
#
loop_
_entity_poly.entity_id
_entity_poly.type
_entity_poly.pdbx_seq_one_letter_code
_entity_poly.pdbx_strand_id
1 'polypeptide(L)'
;LIVLPPEKRAAVHTDATDSVAEEDAVCVLQSLLGDAIPGVGAARVFADMDAWGYTFRLGSARAYVEQDASEAWEWLAHRGLIDLRSKSLVMPQVCA
;
A
#
# COMPACT_ATOMS: atom_id res chain seq x y z
N LEU A 1 11.01 -2.23 -0.49
CA LEU A 1 11.09 -0.95 -1.21
C LEU A 1 10.54 -1.11 -2.59
N ILE A 2 9.28 -0.73 -2.71
CA ILE A 2 8.46 -1.02 -3.87
C ILE A 2 8.92 -0.16 -5.06
N VAL A 3 9.57 0.98 -4.80
CA VAL A 3 10.10 1.87 -5.86
C VAL A 3 11.55 1.65 -6.24
N LEU A 4 12.35 0.97 -5.40
CA LEU A 4 13.78 0.86 -5.66
C LEU A 4 14.06 -0.23 -6.70
N PRO A 5 14.77 0.12 -7.80
CA PRO A 5 15.29 -0.86 -8.72
C PRO A 5 16.09 -1.95 -7.99
N PRO A 6 16.10 -3.20 -8.49
CA PRO A 6 16.74 -4.33 -7.83
C PRO A 6 18.16 -4.06 -7.34
N GLU A 7 18.96 -3.38 -8.15
CA GLU A 7 20.35 -3.02 -7.88
C GLU A 7 20.49 -2.04 -6.71
N LYS A 8 19.55 -1.10 -6.53
CA LYS A 8 19.59 -0.14 -5.41
C LYS A 8 19.00 -0.75 -4.14
N ARG A 9 17.99 -1.62 -4.26
CA ARG A 9 17.40 -2.33 -3.13
C ARG A 9 18.43 -3.21 -2.39
N ALA A 10 19.38 -3.78 -3.12
CA ALA A 10 20.47 -4.58 -2.54
C ALA A 10 21.46 -3.76 -1.69
N ALA A 11 21.51 -2.44 -1.87
CA ALA A 11 22.45 -1.54 -1.19
C ALA A 11 21.80 -0.72 -0.06
N VAL A 12 20.47 -0.79 0.10
CA VAL A 12 19.77 -0.10 1.18
C VAL A 12 19.95 -0.86 2.48
N HIS A 13 20.65 -0.24 3.42
CA HIS A 13 20.85 -0.76 4.76
C HIS A 13 19.81 -0.24 5.76
N THR A 14 19.25 0.98 5.55
CA THR A 14 18.38 1.61 6.57
C THR A 14 17.43 2.67 6.00
N ASP A 15 17.86 3.49 5.05
CA ASP A 15 17.01 4.51 4.44
C ASP A 15 16.52 4.07 3.07
N ALA A 16 15.21 3.97 2.99
CA ALA A 16 14.44 3.38 1.95
C ALA A 16 14.02 4.42 0.89
N THR A 17 14.35 5.70 1.09
CA THR A 17 13.84 6.93 0.45
C THR A 17 12.60 7.53 1.13
N ASP A 18 12.63 8.85 1.34
CA ASP A 18 11.55 9.70 1.91
C ASP A 18 10.46 10.04 0.86
N SER A 19 9.88 9.04 0.19
CA SER A 19 8.83 9.30 -0.79
C SER A 19 7.45 9.24 -0.15
N VAL A 20 6.89 10.42 0.18
CA VAL A 20 5.51 10.55 0.70
C VAL A 20 4.50 9.81 -0.18
N ALA A 21 4.63 9.91 -1.51
CA ALA A 21 3.74 9.21 -2.43
C ALA A 21 3.86 7.67 -2.35
N GLU A 22 5.06 7.12 -2.06
CA GLU A 22 5.24 5.69 -1.82
C GLU A 22 4.64 5.30 -0.46
N GLU A 23 4.85 6.08 0.60
CA GLU A 23 4.31 5.81 1.94
C GLU A 23 2.77 5.75 1.91
N ASP A 24 2.16 6.73 1.27
CA ASP A 24 0.73 6.83 1.03
C ASP A 24 0.20 5.63 0.22
N ALA A 25 0.88 5.27 -0.86
CA ALA A 25 0.57 4.10 -1.68
C ALA A 25 0.70 2.78 -0.91
N VAL A 26 1.72 2.65 -0.06
CA VAL A 26 1.92 1.45 0.77
C VAL A 26 0.78 1.28 1.78
N CYS A 27 0.27 2.38 2.35
CA CYS A 27 -0.89 2.32 3.25
C CYS A 27 -2.13 1.71 2.56
N VAL A 28 -2.41 2.12 1.32
CA VAL A 28 -3.49 1.52 0.51
C VAL A 28 -3.18 0.06 0.21
N LEU A 29 -1.97 -0.25 -0.25
CA LEU A 29 -1.57 -1.59 -0.67
C LEU A 29 -1.65 -2.62 0.47
N GLN A 30 -1.27 -2.24 1.69
CA GLN A 30 -1.33 -3.10 2.86
C GLN A 30 -2.76 -3.59 3.16
N SER A 31 -3.77 -2.73 2.97
CA SER A 31 -5.17 -3.13 3.15
C SER A 31 -5.61 -4.17 2.12
N LEU A 32 -5.21 -4.01 0.85
CA LEU A 32 -5.54 -4.95 -0.22
C LEU A 32 -4.84 -6.30 -0.04
N LEU A 33 -3.58 -6.28 0.41
CA LEU A 33 -2.85 -7.49 0.77
C LEU A 33 -3.45 -8.18 1.99
N GLY A 34 -3.98 -7.42 2.95
CA GLY A 34 -4.72 -7.96 4.09
C GLY A 34 -5.88 -8.85 3.66
N ASP A 35 -6.67 -8.43 2.67
CA ASP A 35 -7.76 -9.24 2.11
C ASP A 35 -7.28 -10.49 1.37
N ALA A 36 -6.05 -10.49 0.85
CA ALA A 36 -5.45 -11.65 0.21
C ALA A 36 -4.89 -12.70 1.21
N ILE A 37 -4.75 -12.35 2.49
CA ILE A 37 -4.20 -13.25 3.53
C ILE A 37 -5.35 -13.81 4.38
N PRO A 38 -5.55 -15.15 4.39
CA PRO A 38 -6.59 -15.77 5.21
C PRO A 38 -6.48 -15.40 6.69
N GLY A 39 -7.59 -14.91 7.26
CA GLY A 39 -7.67 -14.56 8.68
C GLY A 39 -7.15 -13.17 9.06
N VAL A 40 -6.67 -12.37 8.09
CA VAL A 40 -6.26 -10.98 8.32
C VAL A 40 -7.38 -10.02 7.90
N GLY A 41 -7.58 -9.83 6.60
CA GLY A 41 -8.58 -8.90 6.06
C GLY A 41 -8.21 -7.41 6.22
N ALA A 42 -8.69 -6.58 5.31
CA ALA A 42 -8.44 -5.13 5.30
C ALA A 42 -8.90 -4.44 6.59
N ALA A 43 -10.04 -4.88 7.14
CA ALA A 43 -10.59 -4.32 8.37
C ALA A 43 -9.63 -4.45 9.56
N ARG A 44 -8.92 -5.58 9.66
CA ARG A 44 -7.92 -5.78 10.72
C ARG A 44 -6.70 -4.90 10.49
N VAL A 45 -6.23 -4.79 9.24
CA VAL A 45 -5.12 -3.92 8.87
C VAL A 45 -5.40 -2.47 9.27
N PHE A 46 -6.60 -1.94 8.96
CA PHE A 46 -6.96 -0.58 9.37
C PHE A 46 -6.97 -0.40 10.89
N ALA A 47 -7.53 -1.36 11.62
CA ALA A 47 -7.55 -1.29 13.08
C ALA A 47 -6.15 -1.33 13.70
N ASP A 48 -5.25 -2.16 13.17
CA ASP A 48 -3.87 -2.24 13.63
C ASP A 48 -3.10 -0.94 13.30
N MET A 49 -3.27 -0.37 12.11
CA MET A 49 -2.67 0.92 11.74
C MET A 49 -3.11 2.06 12.67
N ASP A 50 -4.40 2.15 12.96
CA ASP A 50 -4.97 3.13 13.89
C ASP A 50 -4.42 2.90 15.32
N ALA A 51 -4.31 1.65 15.78
CA ALA A 51 -3.79 1.30 17.09
C ALA A 51 -2.28 1.59 17.24
N TRP A 52 -1.50 1.47 16.17
CA TRP A 52 -0.08 1.81 16.13
C TRP A 52 0.18 3.33 16.08
N GLY A 53 -0.87 4.14 15.91
CA GLY A 53 -0.78 5.60 15.94
C GLY A 53 -0.51 6.25 14.59
N TYR A 54 -0.83 5.58 13.47
CA TYR A 54 -0.80 6.23 12.16
C TYR A 54 -1.76 7.42 12.18
N THR A 55 -1.28 8.58 11.76
CA THR A 55 -2.06 9.81 11.80
C THR A 55 -2.32 10.30 10.38
N PHE A 56 -3.57 10.18 9.95
CA PHE A 56 -4.04 10.69 8.67
C PHE A 56 -4.84 11.98 8.85
N ARG A 57 -5.04 12.74 7.77
CA ARG A 57 -5.84 13.98 7.78
C ARG A 57 -7.25 13.78 8.35
N LEU A 58 -7.84 12.61 8.11
CA LEU A 58 -9.18 12.22 8.59
C LEU A 58 -9.17 11.39 9.87
N GLY A 59 -7.99 11.19 10.49
CA GLY A 59 -7.87 10.53 11.80
C GLY A 59 -8.05 9.00 11.82
N SER A 60 -8.23 8.35 10.67
CA SER A 60 -8.28 6.89 10.55
C SER A 60 -7.70 6.43 9.22
N ALA A 61 -6.97 5.31 9.25
CA ALA A 61 -6.45 4.62 8.07
C ALA A 61 -7.56 4.25 7.09
N ARG A 62 -8.69 3.79 7.61
CA ARG A 62 -9.86 3.44 6.78
C ARG A 62 -10.41 4.68 6.07
N ALA A 63 -10.61 5.77 6.82
CA ALA A 63 -11.12 7.02 6.25
C ALA A 63 -10.19 7.57 5.17
N TYR A 64 -8.87 7.48 5.38
CA TYR A 64 -7.88 7.81 4.37
C TYR A 64 -8.07 6.98 3.09
N VAL A 65 -8.04 5.65 3.18
CA VAL A 65 -8.13 4.78 1.99
C VAL A 65 -9.44 4.95 1.22
N GLU A 66 -10.55 5.14 1.94
CA GLU A 66 -11.88 5.27 1.33
C GLU A 66 -12.13 6.67 0.73
N GLN A 67 -11.53 7.73 1.28
CA GLN A 67 -11.97 9.12 1.00
C GLN A 67 -10.86 10.09 0.60
N ASP A 68 -9.58 9.80 0.89
CA ASP A 68 -8.48 10.77 0.77
C ASP A 68 -7.21 10.20 0.09
N ALA A 69 -7.30 8.98 -0.46
CA ALA A 69 -6.15 8.27 -1.01
C ALA A 69 -6.09 8.26 -2.55
N SER A 70 -6.76 9.18 -3.25
CA SER A 70 -6.87 9.15 -4.72
C SER A 70 -5.51 9.12 -5.42
N GLU A 71 -4.54 9.92 -4.98
CA GLU A 71 -3.19 9.95 -5.54
C GLU A 71 -2.45 8.62 -5.29
N ALA A 72 -2.62 8.02 -4.11
CA ALA A 72 -2.06 6.72 -3.77
C ALA A 72 -2.63 5.59 -4.65
N TRP A 73 -3.94 5.59 -4.89
CA TRP A 73 -4.61 4.67 -5.81
C TRP A 73 -4.06 4.80 -7.24
N GLU A 74 -3.93 6.03 -7.75
CA GLU A 74 -3.36 6.29 -9.08
C GLU A 74 -1.90 5.86 -9.18
N TRP A 75 -1.12 6.14 -8.14
CA TRP A 75 0.29 5.77 -8.08
C TRP A 75 0.50 4.25 -8.15
N LEU A 76 -0.29 3.47 -7.41
CA LEU A 76 -0.25 2.01 -7.44
C LEU A 76 -0.65 1.45 -8.82
N ALA A 77 -1.68 2.04 -9.43
CA ALA A 77 -2.13 1.64 -10.75
C ALA A 77 -1.10 1.94 -11.84
N HIS A 78 -0.42 3.10 -11.76
CA HIS A 78 0.64 3.48 -12.70
C HIS A 78 1.83 2.52 -12.66
N ARG A 79 2.06 1.85 -11.52
CA ARG A 79 3.08 0.81 -11.36
C ARG A 79 2.58 -0.61 -11.67
N GLY A 80 1.33 -0.76 -12.08
CA GLY A 80 0.73 -2.06 -12.42
C GLY A 80 0.55 -3.00 -11.23
N LEU A 81 0.49 -2.47 -10.00
CA LEU A 81 0.29 -3.27 -8.79
C LEU A 81 -1.19 -3.55 -8.51
N ILE A 82 -2.07 -2.69 -9.01
CA ILE A 82 -3.52 -2.80 -8.84
C ILE A 82 -4.24 -2.42 -10.14
N ASP A 83 -5.47 -2.90 -10.27
CA ASP A 83 -6.43 -2.36 -11.22
C ASP A 83 -7.22 -1.24 -10.53
N LEU A 84 -7.14 -0.03 -11.09
CA LEU A 84 -7.78 1.15 -10.51
C LEU A 84 -9.31 1.11 -10.55
N ARG A 85 -9.89 0.43 -11.55
CA ARG A 85 -11.33 0.35 -11.76
C ARG A 85 -11.97 -0.61 -10.76
N SER A 86 -11.39 -1.79 -10.57
CA SER A 86 -11.87 -2.77 -9.59
C SER A 86 -11.31 -2.57 -8.20
N LYS A 87 -10.31 -1.69 -8.02
CA LYS A 87 -9.57 -1.47 -6.77
C LYS A 87 -9.06 -2.79 -6.19
N SER A 88 -8.46 -3.63 -7.04
CA SER A 88 -7.96 -4.96 -6.66
C SER A 88 -6.51 -5.15 -7.08
N LEU A 89 -5.78 -6.02 -6.39
CA LEU A 89 -4.40 -6.37 -6.74
C LEU A 89 -4.31 -6.97 -8.15
N VAL A 90 -3.30 -6.55 -8.91
CA VAL A 90 -2.87 -7.26 -10.12
C VAL A 90 -1.91 -8.35 -9.68
N MET A 91 -2.38 -9.60 -9.72
CA MET A 91 -1.50 -10.73 -9.41
C MET A 91 -0.45 -10.87 -10.52
N PRO A 92 0.85 -10.90 -10.19
CA PRO A 92 1.86 -11.24 -11.19
C PRO A 92 1.54 -12.65 -11.71
N GLN A 93 1.46 -12.79 -13.04
CA GLN A 93 1.41 -14.10 -13.68
C GLN A 93 2.70 -14.83 -13.31
N VAL A 94 2.64 -15.74 -12.34
CA VAL A 94 3.75 -16.65 -12.09
C VAL A 94 3.82 -17.58 -13.30
N CYS A 95 4.81 -17.36 -14.17
CA CYS A 95 5.11 -18.32 -15.22
C CYS A 95 5.48 -19.63 -14.52
N ALA A 96 4.69 -20.67 -14.76
CA ALA A 96 4.94 -22.02 -14.28
C ALA A 96 6.17 -22.65 -14.94
#